data_AF-A0A966B0M2-F1
#
_entry.id   AF-A0A966B0M2-F1
#
_cell.length_a   1.000
_cell.length_b   1.000
_cell.length_c   1.000
_cell.angle_alpha   90.00
_cell.angle_beta   90.00
_cell.angle_gamma   90.00
#
_symmetry.space_group_name_H-M   'P 1'
#
loop_
_entity.id
_entity.type
_entity.pdbx_description
1 polymer ?
#
loop_
_entity_poly.entity_id
_entity_poly.type
_entity_poly.pdbx_seq_one_letter_code
_entity_poly.pdbx_strand_id
1 'polypeptide(L)'
;MNRSLFPHIIWIFVASISFIVGYKFFPAGDGRSARSAGLEQGELSLADSKSLKGEGKGALNQQGKGAGSEIGGGGSSEKKILSDLEIESLGQKLKESTSPIDRRLAFSKLLQGLSEENALLIRDQIKDFDGGSPEFKEFHYAWGAIGGTEAVMFGVDTVEPDMSPALSGWASSDPQKAIAWFEALDMENDSSFDPLLKDRKMKVEDLRNHLMGGLVQGLADTDPDLAIGFVQDVLDSGNKAAHGMMHAPISAMIRSSSPLEAAQWASQLDEGFVRDQAMSRTADHFARKDFEAAKEWAESVSSNDGAEKVIGPVTRNWASRDPDAAMDWVSSLPEGKAQHSGTWAALNGWAGKDPTAASDYLANMPDSEMRNTAISGFSDRLVWENPQAAMTWANSITSDEMRKDALTRVGRSWARKDPKAASNWADSTPGIPLTIQEEIDNARSKQRKN
;
A
#
# COMPACT_ATOMS: atom_id res chain seq x y z
N MET A 1 4.70 3.87 58.66
CA MET A 1 3.85 2.85 57.99
C MET A 1 4.69 2.13 56.95
N ASN A 2 5.20 0.94 57.28
CA ASN A 2 5.99 0.11 56.37
C ASN A 2 5.05 -0.63 55.40
N ARG A 3 5.25 -0.47 54.08
CA ARG A 3 4.66 -1.35 53.07
C ARG A 3 5.71 -2.35 52.58
N SER A 4 5.25 -3.59 52.50
CA SER A 4 5.95 -4.86 52.28
C SER A 4 6.74 -4.93 50.96
N LEU A 5 8.04 -5.23 51.06
CA LEU A 5 8.95 -5.59 49.94
C LEU A 5 8.90 -7.09 49.57
N PHE A 6 8.02 -7.88 50.20
CA PHE A 6 7.97 -9.33 50.01
C PHE A 6 7.49 -9.83 48.63
N PRO A 7 6.58 -9.16 47.89
CA PRO A 7 6.08 -9.73 46.64
C PRO A 7 7.06 -9.59 45.45
N HIS A 8 8.07 -8.72 45.52
CA HIS A 8 9.03 -8.53 44.41
C HIS A 8 10.21 -9.52 44.43
N ILE A 9 10.54 -10.08 45.60
CA ILE A 9 11.63 -11.05 45.74
C ILE A 9 11.24 -12.42 45.16
N ILE A 10 9.93 -12.77 45.22
CA ILE A 10 9.41 -14.04 44.70
C ILE A 10 9.54 -14.14 43.18
N TRP A 11 9.31 -13.05 42.44
CA TRP A 11 9.40 -13.05 40.98
C TRP A 11 10.84 -13.15 40.45
N ILE A 12 11.81 -12.59 41.18
CA ILE A 12 13.24 -12.69 40.82
C ILE A 12 13.76 -14.13 41.00
N PHE A 13 13.26 -14.85 42.01
CA PHE A 13 13.60 -16.26 42.21
C PHE A 13 13.03 -17.18 41.12
N VAL A 14 11.80 -16.92 40.66
CA VAL A 14 11.17 -17.71 39.57
C VAL A 14 11.94 -17.55 38.25
N ALA A 15 12.34 -16.33 37.89
CA ALA A 15 13.10 -16.08 36.66
C ALA A 15 14.49 -16.74 36.66
N SER A 16 15.15 -16.77 37.82
CA SER A 16 16.50 -17.36 37.97
C SER A 16 16.48 -18.89 37.86
N ILE A 17 15.43 -19.54 38.39
CA ILE A 17 15.27 -21.00 38.29
C ILE A 17 14.95 -21.42 36.85
N SER A 18 14.11 -20.68 36.13
CA SER A 18 13.79 -20.96 34.72
C SER A 18 15.02 -20.87 33.80
N PHE A 19 15.94 -19.94 34.05
CA PHE A 19 17.18 -19.81 33.27
C PHE A 19 18.14 -20.99 33.51
N ILE A 20 18.31 -21.43 34.76
CA ILE A 20 19.18 -22.56 35.10
C ILE A 20 18.65 -23.88 34.54
N VAL A 21 17.33 -24.09 34.55
CA VAL A 21 16.68 -25.26 33.93
C VAL A 21 16.86 -25.22 32.42
N GLY A 22 16.65 -24.07 31.76
CA GLY A 22 16.87 -23.92 30.32
C GLY A 22 18.30 -24.28 29.89
N TYR A 23 19.32 -23.81 30.63
CA TYR A 23 20.73 -24.07 30.33
C TYR A 23 21.12 -25.55 30.50
N LYS A 24 20.52 -26.28 31.45
CA LYS A 24 20.82 -27.70 31.68
C LYS A 24 20.17 -28.65 30.67
N PHE A 25 19.01 -28.30 30.12
CA PHE A 25 18.27 -29.16 29.19
C PHE A 25 18.50 -28.82 27.70
N PHE A 26 18.99 -27.62 27.40
CA PHE A 26 19.31 -27.17 26.04
C PHE A 26 20.68 -26.46 26.00
N PRO A 27 21.80 -27.19 26.11
CA PRO A 27 23.12 -26.60 25.92
C PRO A 27 23.26 -26.13 24.46
N ALA A 28 23.78 -24.92 24.27
CA ALA A 28 24.14 -24.40 22.95
C ALA A 28 25.10 -25.37 22.26
N GLY A 29 24.76 -25.82 21.05
CA GLY A 29 25.55 -26.78 20.30
C GLY A 29 26.94 -26.24 19.94
N ASP A 30 27.97 -26.97 20.35
CA ASP A 30 29.38 -26.68 20.07
C ASP A 30 29.69 -26.83 18.57
N GLY A 31 30.17 -25.75 17.97
CA GLY A 31 30.88 -25.79 16.69
C GLY A 31 32.30 -26.35 16.85
N ARG A 32 32.66 -27.33 16.02
CA ARG A 32 34.04 -27.71 15.65
C ARG A 32 33.97 -28.23 14.19
N SER A 33 34.91 -27.97 13.27
CA SER A 33 36.37 -28.00 13.40
C SER A 33 37.09 -27.25 12.26
N ALA A 34 37.99 -26.36 12.67
CA ALA A 34 39.32 -25.99 12.14
C ALA A 34 39.84 -26.46 10.76
N ARG A 35 40.46 -25.50 10.04
CA ARG A 35 41.91 -25.55 9.78
C ARG A 35 42.49 -24.14 9.52
N SER A 36 43.56 -23.83 10.23
CA SER A 36 44.36 -22.60 10.18
C SER A 36 45.48 -22.69 9.15
N ALA A 37 45.76 -21.60 8.44
CA ALA A 37 47.09 -21.22 7.95
C ALA A 37 47.09 -19.76 7.46
N GLY A 38 48.00 -18.95 8.00
CA GLY A 38 48.54 -17.75 7.34
C GLY A 38 47.99 -16.39 7.78
N LEU A 39 48.71 -15.73 8.69
CA LEU A 39 48.66 -14.27 8.92
C LEU A 39 49.73 -13.58 8.06
N GLU A 40 49.40 -12.44 7.46
CA GLU A 40 50.26 -11.24 7.29
C GLU A 40 49.35 -10.09 6.80
N GLN A 41 48.94 -9.17 7.69
CA GLN A 41 49.49 -7.82 7.89
C GLN A 41 49.39 -6.86 6.70
N GLY A 42 48.70 -5.74 6.91
CA GLY A 42 48.74 -4.57 6.02
C GLY A 42 47.58 -3.61 6.26
N GLU A 43 47.77 -2.66 7.18
CA GLU A 43 46.89 -1.50 7.40
C GLU A 43 46.62 -0.74 6.10
N LEU A 44 45.40 -0.22 5.93
CA LEU A 44 45.12 0.80 4.91
C LEU A 44 44.33 1.97 5.50
N SER A 45 45.10 3.05 5.67
CA SER A 45 44.72 4.42 5.97
C SER A 45 43.84 5.03 4.88
N LEU A 46 42.96 5.94 5.31
CA LEU A 46 42.20 6.91 4.51
C LEU A 46 43.13 7.83 3.69
N ALA A 47 42.75 8.14 2.44
CA ALA A 47 42.43 9.50 1.95
C ALA A 47 42.58 9.68 0.41
N ASP A 48 41.57 10.34 -0.15
CA ASP A 48 41.59 11.36 -1.22
C ASP A 48 41.95 11.06 -2.70
N SER A 49 40.87 11.11 -3.49
CA SER A 49 40.59 12.10 -4.56
C SER A 49 41.33 12.09 -5.92
N LYS A 50 40.48 12.36 -6.94
CA LYS A 50 40.71 12.90 -8.30
C LYS A 50 41.02 11.94 -9.46
N SER A 51 40.02 11.92 -10.37
CA SER A 51 40.11 12.14 -11.83
C SER A 51 40.96 11.17 -12.66
N LEU A 52 40.34 10.49 -13.63
CA LEU A 52 40.51 10.76 -15.08
C LEU A 52 39.71 9.77 -15.95
N LYS A 53 39.15 10.32 -17.03
CA LYS A 53 38.57 9.64 -18.20
C LYS A 53 39.60 8.74 -18.91
N GLY A 54 39.13 7.67 -19.56
CA GLY A 54 39.89 6.99 -20.62
C GLY A 54 39.22 5.70 -21.12
N GLU A 55 38.75 5.72 -22.36
CA GLU A 55 38.26 4.58 -23.13
C GLU A 55 39.33 3.50 -23.35
N GLY A 56 38.93 2.24 -23.59
CA GLY A 56 39.83 1.25 -24.20
C GLY A 56 39.47 -0.22 -23.99
N LYS A 57 38.99 -0.86 -25.05
CA LYS A 57 38.67 -2.29 -25.20
C LYS A 57 39.86 -3.22 -24.88
N GLY A 58 39.58 -4.44 -24.40
CA GLY A 58 40.52 -5.57 -24.48
C GLY A 58 40.16 -6.72 -23.54
N ALA A 59 39.55 -7.76 -24.09
CA ALA A 59 39.15 -8.99 -23.41
C ALA A 59 40.31 -9.71 -22.70
N LEU A 60 40.04 -10.33 -21.55
CA LEU A 60 40.66 -11.60 -21.16
C LEU A 60 39.72 -12.40 -20.25
N ASN A 61 39.53 -13.63 -20.70
CA ASN A 61 38.69 -14.69 -20.22
C ASN A 61 39.31 -15.31 -18.95
N GLN A 62 38.60 -15.32 -17.82
CA GLN A 62 38.86 -16.30 -16.75
C GLN A 62 37.54 -16.88 -16.22
N GLN A 63 37.48 -18.18 -16.38
CA GLN A 63 36.42 -19.11 -16.03
C GLN A 63 36.36 -19.26 -14.51
N GLY A 64 35.35 -18.67 -13.87
CA GLY A 64 35.02 -18.92 -12.47
C GLY A 64 33.69 -19.67 -12.39
N LYS A 65 33.73 -20.96 -12.05
CA LYS A 65 32.53 -21.76 -11.74
C LYS A 65 31.83 -21.17 -10.51
N GLY A 66 30.69 -20.52 -10.72
CA GLY A 66 29.74 -20.15 -9.68
C GLY A 66 28.35 -20.53 -10.16
N ALA A 67 27.69 -21.45 -9.45
CA ALA A 67 26.31 -21.83 -9.71
C ALA A 67 25.38 -20.66 -9.35
N GLY A 68 25.13 -19.78 -10.30
CA GLY A 68 24.01 -18.85 -10.30
C GLY A 68 22.94 -19.39 -11.24
N SER A 69 21.77 -19.72 -10.70
CA SER A 69 20.59 -20.06 -11.49
C SER A 69 20.13 -18.81 -12.23
N GLU A 70 20.50 -18.69 -13.50
CA GLU A 70 19.90 -17.75 -14.45
C GLU A 70 18.40 -18.08 -14.58
N ILE A 71 17.54 -17.15 -14.15
CA ILE A 71 16.15 -17.09 -14.61
C ILE A 71 16.08 -15.90 -15.56
N GLY A 72 16.02 -16.19 -16.86
CA GLY A 72 15.79 -15.19 -17.90
C GLY A 72 16.57 -15.46 -19.16
N GLY A 73 16.00 -16.21 -20.10
CA GLY A 73 16.52 -16.31 -21.45
C GLY A 73 16.03 -17.51 -22.26
N GLY A 74 14.95 -17.32 -23.02
CA GLY A 74 14.76 -17.94 -24.35
C GLY A 74 14.89 -19.45 -24.45
N GLY A 75 13.89 -20.19 -23.94
CA GLY A 75 13.63 -21.55 -24.35
C GLY A 75 12.12 -21.75 -24.38
N SER A 76 11.57 -22.11 -25.53
CA SER A 76 10.21 -22.67 -25.62
C SER A 76 10.18 -23.99 -24.86
N SER A 77 10.08 -23.93 -23.53
CA SER A 77 9.68 -25.09 -22.74
C SER A 77 8.24 -25.36 -23.14
N GLU A 78 7.98 -26.44 -23.88
CA GLU A 78 6.62 -26.95 -24.08
C GLU A 78 5.93 -26.95 -22.70
N LYS A 79 4.88 -26.13 -22.56
CA LYS A 79 4.11 -26.03 -21.33
C LYS A 79 3.57 -27.43 -21.05
N LYS A 80 4.05 -28.09 -19.99
CA LYS A 80 3.61 -29.44 -19.65
C LYS A 80 2.13 -29.38 -19.29
N ILE A 81 1.27 -29.88 -20.18
CA ILE A 81 -0.15 -30.04 -19.91
C ILE A 81 -0.32 -31.15 -18.87
N LEU A 82 -1.06 -30.87 -17.80
CA LEU A 82 -1.34 -31.84 -16.76
C LEU A 82 -2.44 -32.80 -17.22
N SER A 83 -2.26 -34.09 -16.91
CA SER A 83 -3.34 -35.07 -17.01
C SER A 83 -4.40 -34.85 -15.92
N ASP A 84 -5.62 -35.36 -16.15
CA ASP A 84 -6.73 -35.25 -15.19
C ASP A 84 -6.35 -35.81 -13.81
N LEU A 85 -5.67 -36.97 -13.77
CA LEU A 85 -5.17 -37.59 -12.55
C LEU A 85 -4.13 -36.71 -11.82
N GLU A 86 -3.27 -36.02 -12.56
CA GLU A 86 -2.32 -35.08 -11.96
C GLU A 86 -3.05 -33.87 -11.38
N ILE A 87 -4.08 -33.34 -12.05
CA ILE A 87 -4.89 -32.21 -11.58
C ILE A 87 -5.64 -32.59 -10.30
N GLU A 88 -6.30 -33.74 -10.27
CA GLU A 88 -7.00 -34.24 -9.08
C GLU A 88 -6.04 -34.47 -7.91
N SER A 89 -4.88 -35.08 -8.16
CA SER A 89 -3.87 -35.32 -7.12
C SER A 89 -3.32 -34.01 -6.54
N LEU A 90 -3.06 -33.01 -7.40
CA LEU A 90 -2.62 -31.68 -6.96
C LEU A 90 -3.74 -30.94 -6.23
N GLY A 91 -4.99 -31.04 -6.69
CA GLY A 91 -6.17 -30.46 -6.03
C GLY A 91 -6.41 -31.04 -4.64
N GLN A 92 -6.27 -32.36 -4.48
CA GLN A 92 -6.33 -33.01 -3.17
C GLN A 92 -5.21 -32.51 -2.26
N LYS A 93 -3.96 -32.44 -2.77
CA LYS A 93 -2.83 -31.92 -2.00
C LYS A 93 -3.02 -30.46 -1.59
N LEU A 94 -3.62 -29.65 -2.44
CA LEU A 94 -3.97 -28.26 -2.16
C LEU A 94 -5.00 -28.13 -1.02
N LYS A 95 -6.00 -29.02 -0.98
CA LYS A 95 -7.07 -29.01 0.04
C LYS A 95 -6.66 -29.62 1.37
N GLU A 96 -5.94 -30.75 1.33
CA GLU A 96 -5.80 -31.63 2.50
C GLU A 96 -4.43 -31.52 3.19
N SER A 97 -3.42 -30.96 2.53
CA SER A 97 -2.08 -30.87 3.11
C SER A 97 -2.05 -29.93 4.32
N THR A 98 -1.50 -30.42 5.44
CA THR A 98 -1.26 -29.62 6.65
C THR A 98 -0.10 -28.64 6.48
N SER A 99 0.78 -28.86 5.50
CA SER A 99 1.92 -28.01 5.19
C SER A 99 1.48 -26.88 4.25
N PRO A 100 1.57 -25.59 4.66
CA PRO A 100 1.24 -24.45 3.80
C PRO A 100 2.10 -24.38 2.54
N ILE A 101 3.37 -24.80 2.64
CA ILE A 101 4.31 -24.83 1.52
C ILE A 101 3.85 -25.86 0.47
N ASP A 102 3.42 -27.04 0.91
CA ASP A 102 2.92 -28.08 0.03
C ASP A 102 1.63 -27.68 -0.70
N ARG A 103 0.73 -26.96 -0.02
CA ARG A 103 -0.48 -26.39 -0.62
C ARG A 103 -0.11 -25.37 -1.71
N ARG A 104 0.76 -24.41 -1.39
CA ARG A 104 1.21 -23.39 -2.34
C ARG A 104 1.92 -24.00 -3.55
N LEU A 105 2.76 -25.02 -3.34
CA LEU A 105 3.44 -25.71 -4.43
C LEU A 105 2.46 -26.50 -5.32
N ALA A 106 1.46 -27.16 -4.73
CA ALA A 106 0.42 -27.86 -5.49
C ALA A 106 -0.37 -26.89 -6.36
N PHE A 107 -0.81 -25.76 -5.78
CA PHE A 107 -1.49 -24.70 -6.52
C PHE A 107 -0.62 -24.10 -7.64
N SER A 108 0.65 -23.83 -7.35
CA SER A 108 1.58 -23.30 -8.37
C SER A 108 1.74 -24.25 -9.56
N LYS A 109 1.76 -25.57 -9.32
CA LYS A 109 1.80 -26.58 -10.39
C LYS A 109 0.50 -26.62 -11.20
N LEU A 110 -0.66 -26.50 -10.54
CA LEU A 110 -1.94 -26.38 -11.24
C LEU A 110 -1.93 -25.17 -12.18
N LEU A 111 -1.49 -23.99 -11.72
CA LEU A 111 -1.39 -22.79 -12.56
C LEU A 111 -0.38 -22.94 -13.70
N GLN A 112 0.77 -23.57 -13.45
CA GLN A 112 1.77 -23.83 -14.51
C GLN A 112 1.23 -24.74 -15.61
N GLY A 113 0.38 -25.70 -15.25
CA GLY A 113 -0.25 -26.64 -16.17
C GLY A 113 -1.60 -26.20 -16.75
N LEU A 114 -2.06 -25.00 -16.40
CA LEU A 114 -3.34 -24.46 -16.82
C LEU A 114 -3.37 -24.23 -18.35
N SER A 115 -4.43 -24.71 -18.98
CA SER A 115 -4.74 -24.61 -20.42
C SER A 115 -6.24 -24.37 -20.58
N GLU A 116 -6.68 -23.96 -21.77
CA GLU A 116 -8.11 -23.77 -22.04
C GLU A 116 -8.88 -25.08 -21.83
N GLU A 117 -8.29 -26.21 -22.22
CA GLU A 117 -8.92 -27.53 -22.19
C GLU A 117 -9.12 -28.07 -20.76
N ASN A 118 -8.24 -27.70 -19.82
CA ASN A 118 -8.27 -28.23 -18.44
C ASN A 118 -8.71 -27.20 -17.38
N ALA A 119 -9.01 -25.97 -17.77
CA ALA A 119 -9.34 -24.89 -16.83
C ALA A 119 -10.55 -25.23 -15.94
N LEU A 120 -11.61 -25.83 -16.50
CA LEU A 120 -12.78 -26.25 -15.72
C LEU A 120 -12.45 -27.34 -14.70
N LEU A 121 -11.58 -28.28 -15.04
CA LEU A 121 -11.15 -29.33 -14.12
C LEU A 121 -10.33 -28.76 -12.96
N ILE A 122 -9.47 -27.77 -13.24
CA ILE A 122 -8.71 -27.05 -12.22
C ILE A 122 -9.64 -26.16 -11.38
N ARG A 123 -10.62 -25.49 -11.99
CA ARG A 123 -11.64 -24.70 -11.29
C ARG A 123 -12.44 -25.54 -10.30
N ASP A 124 -12.74 -26.80 -10.63
CA ASP A 124 -13.41 -27.73 -9.71
C ASP A 124 -12.56 -28.01 -8.45
N GLN A 125 -11.22 -27.97 -8.57
CA GLN A 125 -10.34 -28.20 -7.42
C GLN A 125 -10.35 -27.06 -6.39
N ILE A 126 -10.73 -25.85 -6.81
CA ILE A 126 -10.74 -24.66 -5.96
C ILE A 126 -12.16 -24.13 -5.67
N LYS A 127 -13.22 -24.83 -6.09
CA LYS A 127 -14.59 -24.30 -6.03
C LYS A 127 -15.10 -24.01 -4.62
N ASP A 128 -14.59 -24.71 -3.63
CA ASP A 128 -14.97 -24.53 -2.23
C ASP A 128 -14.13 -23.46 -1.51
N PHE A 129 -13.22 -22.79 -2.23
CA PHE A 129 -12.40 -21.72 -1.69
C PHE A 129 -13.22 -20.44 -1.60
N ASP A 130 -12.93 -19.62 -0.59
CA ASP A 130 -13.52 -18.28 -0.49
C ASP A 130 -13.18 -17.46 -1.74
N GLY A 131 -14.19 -16.84 -2.37
CA GLY A 131 -14.00 -16.03 -3.58
C GLY A 131 -13.10 -14.79 -3.38
N GLY A 132 -12.89 -14.38 -2.13
CA GLY A 132 -11.94 -13.35 -1.75
C GLY A 132 -10.51 -13.84 -1.59
N SER A 133 -10.27 -15.15 -1.56
CA SER A 133 -8.94 -15.74 -1.32
C SER A 133 -7.94 -15.46 -2.45
N PRO A 134 -6.63 -15.39 -2.13
CA PRO A 134 -5.58 -15.23 -3.14
C PRO A 134 -5.62 -16.32 -4.20
N GLU A 135 -5.75 -17.59 -3.82
CA GLU A 135 -5.75 -18.73 -4.74
C GLU A 135 -6.91 -18.63 -5.75
N PHE A 136 -8.09 -18.23 -5.28
CA PHE A 136 -9.24 -18.06 -6.15
C PHE A 136 -9.00 -16.98 -7.22
N LYS A 137 -8.55 -15.81 -6.77
CA LYS A 137 -8.27 -14.66 -7.66
C LYS A 137 -7.12 -14.97 -8.61
N GLU A 138 -6.04 -15.59 -8.12
CA GLU A 138 -4.87 -15.97 -8.92
C GLU A 138 -5.23 -17.00 -10.00
N PHE A 139 -6.10 -17.98 -9.69
CA PHE A 139 -6.60 -18.92 -10.70
C PHE A 139 -7.40 -18.19 -11.78
N HIS A 140 -8.39 -17.38 -11.40
CA HIS A 140 -9.24 -16.70 -12.37
C HIS A 140 -8.43 -15.71 -13.21
N TYR A 141 -7.45 -15.01 -12.62
CA TYR A 141 -6.49 -14.21 -13.37
C TYR A 141 -5.71 -15.06 -14.39
N ALA A 142 -5.15 -16.21 -13.97
CA ALA A 142 -4.41 -17.07 -14.88
C ALA A 142 -5.29 -17.65 -16.00
N TRP A 143 -6.56 -17.99 -15.70
CA TRP A 143 -7.51 -18.48 -16.68
C TRP A 143 -7.93 -17.37 -17.65
N GLY A 144 -8.21 -16.17 -17.16
CA GLY A 144 -8.47 -15.00 -17.98
C GLY A 144 -7.36 -14.69 -18.98
N ALA A 145 -6.10 -14.79 -18.53
CA ALA A 145 -4.93 -14.54 -19.37
C ALA A 145 -4.76 -15.54 -20.54
N ILE A 146 -5.46 -16.68 -20.51
CA ILE A 146 -5.44 -17.65 -21.61
C ILE A 146 -6.79 -17.74 -22.34
N GLY A 147 -7.90 -17.82 -21.61
CA GLY A 147 -9.24 -18.09 -22.16
C GLY A 147 -10.04 -16.82 -22.49
N GLY A 148 -9.52 -15.63 -22.18
CA GLY A 148 -10.14 -14.36 -22.51
C GLY A 148 -11.63 -14.28 -22.13
N THR A 149 -12.49 -14.06 -23.11
CA THR A 149 -13.95 -13.93 -22.90
C THR A 149 -14.58 -15.14 -22.23
N GLU A 150 -14.14 -16.37 -22.54
CA GLU A 150 -14.72 -17.58 -21.97
C GLU A 150 -14.55 -17.61 -20.45
N ALA A 151 -13.33 -17.33 -19.98
CA ALA A 151 -13.01 -17.28 -18.55
C ALA A 151 -13.79 -16.17 -17.81
N VAL A 152 -14.00 -15.02 -18.46
CA VAL A 152 -14.80 -13.92 -17.89
C VAL A 152 -16.27 -14.29 -17.81
N MET A 153 -16.84 -14.79 -18.91
CA MET A 153 -18.27 -15.10 -19.00
C MET A 153 -18.68 -16.32 -18.18
N PHE A 154 -17.73 -17.21 -17.83
CA PHE A 154 -17.97 -18.26 -16.85
C PHE A 154 -18.54 -17.72 -15.52
N GLY A 155 -18.07 -16.55 -15.07
CA GLY A 155 -18.51 -15.94 -13.82
C GLY A 155 -19.94 -15.40 -13.83
N VAL A 156 -20.62 -15.39 -14.98
CA VAL A 156 -22.00 -14.92 -15.07
C VAL A 156 -22.96 -15.87 -14.35
N ASP A 157 -22.65 -17.16 -14.31
CA ASP A 157 -23.48 -18.17 -13.64
C ASP A 157 -23.04 -18.47 -12.20
N THR A 158 -21.95 -17.86 -11.72
CA THR A 158 -21.40 -18.10 -10.39
C THR A 158 -21.85 -17.05 -9.37
N VAL A 159 -21.77 -17.38 -8.08
CA VAL A 159 -22.04 -16.43 -6.99
C VAL A 159 -20.76 -15.68 -6.60
N GLU A 160 -19.62 -16.31 -6.86
CA GLU A 160 -18.29 -15.79 -6.59
C GLU A 160 -17.90 -14.68 -7.59
N PRO A 161 -16.98 -13.76 -7.21
CA PRO A 161 -16.62 -12.60 -8.02
C PRO A 161 -15.58 -12.93 -9.11
N ASP A 162 -15.85 -13.95 -9.94
CA ASP A 162 -14.91 -14.59 -10.88
C ASP A 162 -14.54 -13.68 -12.05
N MET A 163 -15.54 -12.92 -12.51
CA MET A 163 -15.46 -12.15 -13.75
C MET A 163 -14.37 -11.08 -13.69
N SER A 164 -14.21 -10.39 -12.55
CA SER A 164 -13.28 -9.27 -12.41
C SER A 164 -11.81 -9.72 -12.40
N PRO A 165 -11.39 -10.73 -11.60
CA PRO A 165 -10.06 -11.31 -11.69
C PRO A 165 -9.78 -11.94 -13.06
N ALA A 166 -10.75 -12.61 -13.68
CA ALA A 166 -10.59 -13.14 -15.04
C ALA A 166 -10.38 -12.03 -16.07
N LEU A 167 -11.12 -10.93 -15.98
CA LEU A 167 -10.94 -9.79 -16.88
C LEU A 167 -9.59 -9.10 -16.65
N SER A 168 -9.12 -9.03 -15.40
CA SER A 168 -7.76 -8.57 -15.07
C SER A 168 -6.71 -9.44 -15.73
N GLY A 169 -6.86 -10.76 -15.64
CA GLY A 169 -5.99 -11.72 -16.31
C GLY A 169 -5.93 -11.50 -17.82
N TRP A 170 -7.11 -11.43 -18.46
CA TRP A 170 -7.22 -11.22 -19.89
C TRP A 170 -6.59 -9.89 -20.31
N ALA A 171 -6.93 -8.80 -19.64
CA ALA A 171 -6.38 -7.47 -19.90
C ALA A 171 -4.86 -7.39 -19.74
N SER A 172 -4.27 -8.19 -18.85
CA SER A 172 -2.81 -8.26 -18.73
C SER A 172 -2.12 -8.96 -19.91
N SER A 173 -2.82 -9.91 -20.54
CA SER A 173 -2.31 -10.72 -21.65
C SER A 173 -2.59 -10.13 -23.03
N ASP A 174 -3.77 -9.53 -23.22
CA ASP A 174 -4.24 -8.94 -24.46
C ASP A 174 -5.08 -7.68 -24.14
N PRO A 175 -4.40 -6.56 -23.79
CA PRO A 175 -5.03 -5.31 -23.39
C PRO A 175 -6.08 -4.82 -24.39
N GLN A 176 -5.75 -4.84 -25.69
CA GLN A 176 -6.59 -4.25 -26.73
C GLN A 176 -7.88 -5.04 -26.91
N LYS A 177 -7.82 -6.38 -26.91
CA LYS A 177 -9.05 -7.19 -27.00
C LYS A 177 -9.92 -7.06 -25.75
N ALA A 178 -9.32 -7.02 -24.56
CA ALA A 178 -10.07 -6.86 -23.32
C ALA A 178 -10.79 -5.50 -23.25
N ILE A 179 -10.13 -4.41 -23.66
CA ILE A 179 -10.74 -3.07 -23.76
C ILE A 179 -11.89 -3.09 -24.78
N ALA A 180 -11.63 -3.58 -26.00
CA ALA A 180 -12.65 -3.63 -27.06
C ALA A 180 -13.88 -4.45 -26.65
N TRP A 181 -13.67 -5.57 -25.95
CA TRP A 181 -14.76 -6.37 -25.41
C TRP A 181 -15.55 -5.61 -24.35
N PHE A 182 -14.88 -4.98 -23.38
CA PHE A 182 -15.54 -4.22 -22.32
C PHE A 182 -16.35 -3.03 -22.85
N GLU A 183 -15.82 -2.32 -23.84
CA GLU A 183 -16.52 -1.22 -24.51
C GLU A 183 -17.76 -1.69 -25.27
N ALA A 184 -17.70 -2.87 -25.89
CA ALA A 184 -18.80 -3.45 -26.65
C ALA A 184 -19.91 -4.08 -25.79
N LEU A 185 -19.75 -4.15 -24.45
CA LEU A 185 -20.75 -4.76 -23.56
C LEU A 185 -22.08 -3.99 -23.56
N ASP A 186 -23.13 -4.68 -23.98
CA ASP A 186 -24.54 -4.25 -23.88
C ASP A 186 -25.30 -5.16 -22.91
N MET A 187 -24.95 -5.08 -21.63
CA MET A 187 -25.48 -5.97 -20.58
C MET A 187 -27.00 -5.89 -20.42
N GLU A 188 -27.63 -4.76 -20.80
CA GLU A 188 -29.08 -4.58 -20.70
C GLU A 188 -29.86 -5.40 -21.73
N ASN A 189 -29.27 -5.60 -22.91
CA ASN A 189 -29.91 -6.32 -24.02
C ASN A 189 -29.34 -7.73 -24.25
N ASP A 190 -28.25 -8.08 -23.56
CA ASP A 190 -27.65 -9.41 -23.62
C ASP A 190 -28.21 -10.31 -22.50
N SER A 191 -29.06 -11.26 -22.90
CA SER A 191 -29.70 -12.22 -21.99
C SER A 191 -28.70 -13.12 -21.25
N SER A 192 -27.44 -13.22 -21.68
CA SER A 192 -26.43 -13.95 -20.93
C SER A 192 -26.26 -13.38 -19.52
N PHE A 193 -26.43 -12.06 -19.31
CA PHE A 193 -26.31 -11.40 -18.01
C PHE A 193 -27.57 -11.51 -17.13
N ASP A 194 -28.64 -12.15 -17.59
CA ASP A 194 -29.87 -12.32 -16.82
C ASP A 194 -29.66 -12.90 -15.41
N PRO A 195 -28.78 -13.90 -15.17
CA PRO A 195 -28.50 -14.39 -13.82
C PRO A 195 -27.97 -13.31 -12.87
N LEU A 196 -27.17 -12.37 -13.37
CA LEU A 196 -26.64 -11.24 -12.59
C LEU A 196 -27.72 -10.17 -12.37
N LEU A 197 -28.43 -9.79 -13.43
CA LEU A 197 -29.31 -8.62 -13.44
C LEU A 197 -30.73 -8.91 -12.95
N LYS A 198 -31.31 -10.06 -13.31
CA LYS A 198 -32.69 -10.43 -12.94
C LYS A 198 -32.72 -11.25 -11.66
N ASP A 199 -31.89 -12.28 -11.58
CA ASP A 199 -31.93 -13.22 -10.45
C ASP A 199 -31.24 -12.62 -9.23
N ARG A 200 -30.00 -12.14 -9.40
CA ARG A 200 -29.22 -11.48 -8.33
C ARG A 200 -29.49 -9.98 -8.17
N LYS A 201 -30.26 -9.37 -9.09
CA LYS A 201 -30.69 -7.97 -9.02
C LYS A 201 -29.54 -6.96 -8.93
N MET A 202 -28.40 -7.28 -9.55
CA MET A 202 -27.29 -6.36 -9.66
C MET A 202 -27.66 -5.21 -10.59
N LYS A 203 -27.23 -3.99 -10.26
CA LYS A 203 -27.36 -2.86 -11.18
C LYS A 203 -26.28 -2.96 -12.25
N VAL A 204 -26.66 -2.64 -13.49
CA VAL A 204 -25.74 -2.63 -14.64
C VAL A 204 -24.54 -1.73 -14.39
N GLU A 205 -24.76 -0.53 -13.86
CA GLU A 205 -23.69 0.42 -13.54
C GLU A 205 -22.70 -0.14 -12.50
N ASP A 206 -23.21 -0.78 -11.43
CA ASP A 206 -22.37 -1.37 -10.39
C ASP A 206 -21.52 -2.53 -10.95
N LEU A 207 -22.14 -3.39 -11.76
CA LEU A 207 -21.46 -4.50 -12.43
C LEU A 207 -20.39 -4.01 -13.41
N ARG A 208 -20.73 -3.02 -14.25
CA ARG A 208 -19.80 -2.43 -15.21
C ARG A 208 -18.62 -1.78 -14.51
N ASN A 209 -18.85 -1.03 -13.43
CA ASN A 209 -17.76 -0.44 -12.64
C ASN A 209 -16.89 -1.49 -11.95
N HIS A 210 -17.48 -2.61 -11.49
CA HIS A 210 -16.71 -3.71 -10.92
C HIS A 210 -15.80 -4.41 -11.95
N LEU A 211 -16.31 -4.66 -13.15
CA LEU A 211 -15.52 -5.19 -14.26
C LEU A 211 -14.44 -4.20 -14.70
N MET A 212 -14.77 -2.91 -14.79
CA MET A 212 -13.82 -1.85 -15.12
C MET A 212 -12.62 -1.84 -14.16
N GLY A 213 -12.86 -2.06 -12.86
CA GLY A 213 -11.79 -2.19 -11.88
C GLY A 213 -10.84 -3.37 -12.17
N GLY A 214 -11.40 -4.52 -12.59
CA GLY A 214 -10.61 -5.68 -13.02
C GLY A 214 -9.82 -5.40 -14.29
N LEU A 215 -10.45 -4.80 -15.30
CA LEU A 215 -9.80 -4.35 -16.54
C LEU A 215 -8.61 -3.44 -16.24
N VAL A 216 -8.83 -2.35 -15.48
CA VAL A 216 -7.79 -1.38 -15.11
C VAL A 216 -6.64 -2.05 -14.34
N GLN A 217 -6.95 -2.98 -13.44
CA GLN A 217 -5.92 -3.73 -12.72
C GLN A 217 -5.05 -4.55 -13.68
N GLY A 218 -5.66 -5.28 -14.61
CA GLY A 218 -4.94 -6.07 -15.61
C GLY A 218 -4.10 -5.23 -16.56
N LEU A 219 -4.65 -4.10 -17.02
CA LEU A 219 -3.89 -3.12 -17.81
C LEU A 219 -2.69 -2.60 -17.01
N ALA A 220 -2.89 -2.22 -15.75
CA ALA A 220 -1.82 -1.70 -14.88
C ALA A 220 -0.70 -2.72 -14.64
N ASP A 221 -0.99 -4.02 -14.67
CA ASP A 221 -0.01 -5.07 -14.46
C ASP A 221 0.92 -5.27 -15.67
N THR A 222 0.55 -4.79 -16.86
CA THR A 222 1.29 -4.97 -18.12
C THR A 222 1.75 -3.66 -18.77
N ASP A 223 0.87 -2.66 -18.82
CA ASP A 223 1.07 -1.35 -19.43
C ASP A 223 0.39 -0.27 -18.56
N PRO A 224 1.11 0.27 -17.56
CA PRO A 224 0.58 1.29 -16.66
C PRO A 224 0.18 2.57 -17.38
N ASP A 225 0.86 2.95 -18.46
CA ASP A 225 0.54 4.17 -19.22
C ASP A 225 -0.80 4.02 -19.96
N LEU A 226 -1.01 2.87 -20.63
CA LEU A 226 -2.30 2.54 -21.23
C LEU A 226 -3.43 2.54 -20.20
N ALA A 227 -3.18 1.99 -19.01
CA ALA A 227 -4.16 1.97 -17.93
C ALA A 227 -4.51 3.38 -17.42
N ILE A 228 -3.53 4.29 -17.31
CA ILE A 228 -3.78 5.70 -16.93
C ILE A 228 -4.60 6.39 -18.01
N GLY A 229 -4.23 6.22 -19.29
CA GLY A 229 -4.98 6.79 -20.41
C GLY A 229 -6.44 6.33 -20.42
N PHE A 230 -6.66 5.02 -20.28
CA PHE A 230 -8.01 4.45 -20.21
C PHE A 230 -8.84 5.04 -19.05
N VAL A 231 -8.27 5.13 -17.84
CA VAL A 231 -8.98 5.70 -16.68
C VAL A 231 -9.26 7.20 -16.90
N GLN A 232 -8.34 7.94 -17.52
CA GLN A 232 -8.52 9.35 -17.84
C GLN A 232 -9.65 9.57 -18.84
N ASP A 233 -9.71 8.78 -19.92
CA ASP A 233 -10.80 8.85 -20.91
C ASP A 233 -12.17 8.59 -20.26
N VAL A 234 -12.24 7.62 -19.34
CA VAL A 234 -13.47 7.35 -18.58
C VAL A 234 -13.84 8.53 -17.68
N LEU A 235 -12.88 9.17 -17.03
CA LEU A 235 -13.13 10.37 -16.21
C LEU A 235 -13.64 11.53 -17.05
N ASP A 236 -13.06 11.74 -18.23
CA ASP A 236 -13.45 12.81 -19.16
C ASP A 236 -14.85 12.58 -19.76
N SER A 237 -15.29 11.32 -19.86
CA SER A 237 -16.68 10.97 -20.18
C SER A 237 -17.70 11.30 -19.06
N GLY A 238 -17.21 11.68 -17.86
CA GLY A 238 -18.02 12.06 -16.71
C GLY A 238 -18.30 10.93 -15.70
N ASN A 239 -17.78 9.72 -15.92
CA ASN A 239 -17.94 8.62 -14.98
C ASN A 239 -17.00 8.78 -13.77
N LYS A 240 -17.53 9.36 -12.69
CA LYS A 240 -16.76 9.64 -11.47
C LYS A 240 -16.31 8.39 -10.72
N ALA A 241 -16.86 7.20 -10.97
CA ALA A 241 -16.42 5.97 -10.31
C ALA A 241 -14.95 5.64 -10.62
N ALA A 242 -14.45 6.08 -11.78
CA ALA A 242 -13.08 5.86 -12.22
C ALA A 242 -12.02 6.59 -11.36
N HIS A 243 -12.38 7.60 -10.56
CA HIS A 243 -11.42 8.31 -9.70
C HIS A 243 -10.69 7.35 -8.74
N GLY A 244 -11.41 6.34 -8.22
CA GLY A 244 -10.85 5.34 -7.33
C GLY A 244 -9.91 4.35 -8.02
N MET A 245 -9.96 4.26 -9.35
CA MET A 245 -9.22 3.28 -10.15
C MET A 245 -7.82 3.76 -10.52
N MET A 246 -7.57 5.08 -10.50
CA MET A 246 -6.27 5.67 -10.85
C MET A 246 -5.13 5.27 -9.89
N HIS A 247 -5.46 4.76 -8.70
CA HIS A 247 -4.48 4.27 -7.73
C HIS A 247 -3.60 3.15 -8.31
N ALA A 248 -4.23 2.14 -8.92
CA ALA A 248 -3.54 0.93 -9.37
C ALA A 248 -2.46 1.23 -10.42
N PRO A 249 -2.77 1.93 -11.53
CA PRO A 249 -1.79 2.17 -12.58
C PRO A 249 -0.71 3.18 -12.17
N ILE A 250 -1.03 4.24 -11.41
CA ILE A 250 0.01 5.12 -10.83
C ILE A 250 0.97 4.31 -9.95
N SER A 251 0.44 3.40 -9.12
CA SER A 251 1.29 2.59 -8.25
C SER A 251 2.12 1.58 -9.04
N ALA A 252 1.60 1.05 -10.16
CA ALA A 252 2.35 0.17 -11.05
C ALA A 252 3.49 0.92 -11.77
N MET A 253 3.23 2.15 -12.24
CA MET A 253 4.24 3.04 -12.81
C MET A 253 5.38 3.32 -11.82
N ILE A 254 5.05 3.69 -10.58
CA ILE A 254 6.04 3.94 -9.52
C ILE A 254 6.87 2.69 -9.19
N ARG A 255 6.25 1.50 -9.18
CA ARG A 255 6.95 0.24 -8.86
C ARG A 255 7.86 -0.24 -9.98
N SER A 256 7.53 0.07 -11.23
CA SER A 256 8.30 -0.35 -12.41
C SER A 256 9.42 0.63 -12.79
N SER A 257 9.44 1.82 -12.20
CA SER A 257 10.43 2.87 -12.45
C SER A 257 11.40 3.05 -11.27
N SER A 258 12.57 3.62 -11.52
CA SER A 258 13.38 4.18 -10.43
C SER A 258 12.67 5.37 -9.77
N PRO A 259 12.97 5.71 -8.50
CA PRO A 259 12.34 6.85 -7.84
C PRO A 259 12.50 8.18 -8.59
N LEU A 260 13.65 8.39 -9.24
CA LEU A 260 13.91 9.59 -10.04
C LEU A 260 13.08 9.62 -11.33
N GLU A 261 12.99 8.49 -12.05
CA GLU A 261 12.16 8.38 -13.25
C GLU A 261 10.68 8.61 -12.91
N ALA A 262 10.19 8.01 -11.82
CA ALA A 262 8.82 8.23 -11.35
C ALA A 262 8.56 9.70 -10.96
N ALA A 263 9.55 10.40 -10.40
CA ALA A 263 9.46 11.81 -10.04
C ALA A 263 9.42 12.71 -11.28
N GLN A 264 10.25 12.41 -12.28
CA GLN A 264 10.26 13.11 -13.57
C GLN A 264 8.93 12.91 -14.31
N TRP A 265 8.47 11.67 -14.41
CA TRP A 265 7.19 11.32 -15.00
C TRP A 265 6.04 12.07 -14.32
N ALA A 266 5.93 12.00 -12.99
CA ALA A 266 4.87 12.68 -12.24
C ALA A 266 4.91 14.21 -12.42
N SER A 267 6.09 14.79 -12.62
CA SER A 267 6.28 16.23 -12.84
C SER A 267 5.96 16.69 -14.26
N GLN A 268 5.87 15.76 -15.22
CA GLN A 268 5.57 16.03 -16.63
C GLN A 268 4.08 15.87 -16.98
N LEU A 269 3.28 15.29 -16.07
CA LEU A 269 1.84 15.18 -16.25
C LEU A 269 1.17 16.55 -16.30
N ASP A 270 0.08 16.65 -17.04
CA ASP A 270 -0.76 17.85 -17.08
C ASP A 270 -1.38 18.13 -15.70
N GLU A 271 -1.64 19.41 -15.41
CA GLU A 271 -2.26 19.80 -14.15
C GLU A 271 -3.63 19.16 -13.97
N GLY A 272 -3.84 18.55 -12.80
CA GLY A 272 -5.11 17.90 -12.49
C GLY A 272 -4.98 16.78 -11.47
N PHE A 273 -6.08 16.03 -11.32
CA PHE A 273 -6.20 14.95 -10.34
C PHE A 273 -5.10 13.89 -10.47
N VAL A 274 -4.77 13.49 -11.70
CA VAL A 274 -3.78 12.43 -11.97
C VAL A 274 -2.38 12.86 -11.54
N ARG A 275 -1.95 14.05 -11.96
CA ARG A 275 -0.67 14.64 -11.54
C ARG A 275 -0.58 14.76 -10.03
N ASP A 276 -1.62 15.27 -9.38
CA ASP A 276 -1.66 15.41 -7.92
C ASP A 276 -1.46 14.07 -7.20
N GLN A 277 -2.15 13.03 -7.66
CA GLN A 277 -2.03 11.68 -7.10
C GLN A 277 -0.65 11.07 -7.37
N ALA A 278 -0.13 11.25 -8.58
CA ALA A 278 1.19 10.77 -8.99
C ALA A 278 2.29 11.43 -8.16
N MET A 279 2.32 12.77 -8.11
CA MET A 279 3.29 13.53 -7.32
C MET A 279 3.26 13.11 -5.85
N SER A 280 2.07 13.00 -5.25
CA SER A 280 1.96 12.64 -3.83
C SER A 280 2.46 11.22 -3.52
N ARG A 281 2.12 10.24 -4.36
CA ARG A 281 2.52 8.84 -4.17
C ARG A 281 4.00 8.64 -4.45
N THR A 282 4.50 9.26 -5.51
CA THR A 282 5.93 9.24 -5.82
C THR A 282 6.74 9.88 -4.70
N ALA A 283 6.30 11.02 -4.16
CA ALA A 283 6.96 11.67 -3.03
C ALA A 283 7.06 10.79 -1.78
N ASP A 284 5.96 10.12 -1.41
CA ASP A 284 5.99 9.19 -0.28
C ASP A 284 6.91 7.99 -0.53
N HIS A 285 6.88 7.42 -1.75
CA HIS A 285 7.73 6.29 -2.11
C HIS A 285 9.22 6.68 -2.15
N PHE A 286 9.54 7.80 -2.79
CA PHE A 286 10.88 8.32 -2.97
C PHE A 286 11.52 8.63 -1.61
N ALA A 287 10.85 9.38 -0.74
CA ALA A 287 11.39 9.74 0.59
C ALA A 287 11.69 8.52 1.49
N ARG A 288 10.95 7.42 1.31
CA ARG A 288 11.21 6.16 2.01
C ARG A 288 12.45 5.43 1.48
N LYS A 289 12.69 5.52 0.17
CA LYS A 289 13.76 4.80 -0.53
C LYS A 289 15.09 5.56 -0.52
N ASP A 290 15.03 6.84 -0.86
CA ASP A 290 16.16 7.74 -0.95
C ASP A 290 15.71 9.15 -0.53
N PHE A 291 16.00 9.44 0.73
CA PHE A 291 15.55 10.66 1.38
C PHE A 291 16.20 11.91 0.81
N GLU A 292 17.52 11.87 0.57
CA GLU A 292 18.28 13.03 0.11
C GLU A 292 17.83 13.42 -1.30
N ALA A 293 17.70 12.45 -2.21
CA ALA A 293 17.20 12.73 -3.55
C ALA A 293 15.72 13.18 -3.55
N ALA A 294 14.88 12.64 -2.66
CA ALA A 294 13.50 13.11 -2.53
C ALA A 294 13.40 14.54 -1.99
N LYS A 295 14.31 14.93 -1.08
CA LYS A 295 14.43 16.30 -0.58
C LYS A 295 14.87 17.24 -1.70
N GLU A 296 15.91 16.89 -2.47
CA GLU A 296 16.34 17.67 -3.63
C GLU A 296 15.20 17.86 -4.65
N TRP A 297 14.41 16.80 -4.90
CA TRP A 297 13.24 16.92 -5.76
C TRP A 297 12.19 17.88 -5.16
N ALA A 298 11.88 17.76 -3.87
CA ALA A 298 10.94 18.66 -3.19
C ALA A 298 11.39 20.13 -3.24
N GLU A 299 12.69 20.40 -3.09
CA GLU A 299 13.28 21.73 -3.23
C GLU A 299 13.14 22.24 -4.67
N SER A 300 13.39 21.38 -5.67
CA SER A 300 13.29 21.74 -7.09
C SER A 300 11.87 22.11 -7.54
N VAL A 301 10.84 21.55 -6.89
CA VAL A 301 9.43 21.82 -7.23
C VAL A 301 8.77 22.80 -6.26
N SER A 302 9.50 23.33 -5.27
CA SER A 302 8.94 24.10 -4.14
C SER A 302 8.19 25.38 -4.52
N SER A 303 8.45 25.90 -5.71
CA SER A 303 7.81 27.10 -6.28
C SER A 303 6.79 26.80 -7.37
N ASN A 304 6.60 25.53 -7.73
CA ASN A 304 5.66 25.11 -8.77
C ASN A 304 4.24 24.97 -8.22
N ASP A 305 3.24 25.11 -9.08
CA ASP A 305 1.88 24.70 -8.74
C ASP A 305 1.84 23.19 -8.45
N GLY A 306 1.19 22.83 -7.33
CA GLY A 306 1.15 21.47 -6.81
C GLY A 306 2.36 21.07 -5.94
N ALA A 307 3.28 21.99 -5.63
CA ALA A 307 4.43 21.73 -4.74
C ALA A 307 4.01 21.08 -3.41
N GLU A 308 2.83 21.44 -2.90
CA GLU A 308 2.29 20.90 -1.65
C GLU A 308 2.07 19.38 -1.68
N LYS A 309 1.90 18.78 -2.87
CA LYS A 309 1.74 17.34 -3.07
C LYS A 309 3.05 16.58 -2.86
N VAL A 310 4.18 17.22 -3.12
CA VAL A 310 5.52 16.65 -2.92
C VAL A 310 6.05 16.97 -1.54
N ILE A 311 5.96 18.23 -1.12
CA ILE A 311 6.49 18.72 0.16
C ILE A 311 5.87 17.97 1.33
N GLY A 312 4.53 17.84 1.39
CA GLY A 312 3.86 17.17 2.50
C GLY A 312 4.40 15.75 2.76
N PRO A 313 4.34 14.81 1.79
CA PRO A 313 4.87 13.46 1.98
C PRO A 313 6.36 13.41 2.34
N VAL A 314 7.20 14.23 1.70
CA VAL A 314 8.64 14.29 2.00
C VAL A 314 8.88 14.79 3.41
N THR A 315 8.24 15.89 3.83
CA THR A 315 8.39 16.43 5.19
C THR A 315 7.88 15.46 6.24
N ARG A 316 6.74 14.79 6.02
CA ARG A 316 6.22 13.79 6.98
C ARG A 316 7.25 12.68 7.22
N ASN A 317 7.88 12.22 6.15
CA ASN A 317 8.91 11.19 6.24
C ASN A 317 10.18 11.72 6.92
N TRP A 318 10.62 12.93 6.57
CA TRP A 318 11.73 13.61 7.22
C TRP A 318 11.52 13.75 8.72
N ALA A 319 10.37 14.29 9.15
CA ALA A 319 10.07 14.55 10.55
C ALA A 319 9.99 13.28 11.41
N SER A 320 9.73 12.12 10.80
CA SER A 320 9.80 10.83 11.50
C SER A 320 11.23 10.39 11.84
N ARG A 321 12.24 11.02 11.23
CA ARG A 321 13.69 10.75 11.41
C ARG A 321 14.40 11.91 12.12
N ASP A 322 14.18 13.13 11.65
CA ASP A 322 14.79 14.37 12.15
C ASP A 322 13.73 15.49 12.13
N PRO A 323 12.91 15.60 13.20
CA PRO A 323 11.81 16.55 13.25
C PRO A 323 12.26 18.01 13.27
N ASP A 324 13.37 18.32 13.94
CA ASP A 324 13.87 19.69 14.04
C ASP A 324 14.32 20.18 12.66
N ALA A 325 15.13 19.39 11.94
CA ALA A 325 15.57 19.77 10.60
C ALA A 325 14.40 19.86 9.60
N ALA A 326 13.39 18.99 9.72
CA ALA A 326 12.19 19.05 8.91
C ALA A 326 11.39 20.35 9.18
N MET A 327 11.28 20.75 10.45
CA MET A 327 10.61 21.99 10.85
C MET A 327 11.37 23.24 10.40
N ASP A 328 12.69 23.26 10.52
CA ASP A 328 13.54 24.35 10.04
C ASP A 328 13.39 24.53 8.53
N TRP A 329 13.39 23.43 7.77
CA TRP A 329 13.21 23.50 6.32
C TRP A 329 11.85 24.04 5.93
N VAL A 330 10.74 23.52 6.49
CA VAL A 330 9.42 24.04 6.11
C VAL A 330 9.21 25.49 6.55
N SER A 331 9.83 25.93 7.64
CA SER A 331 9.83 27.34 8.07
C SER A 331 10.54 28.24 7.06
N SER A 332 11.52 27.71 6.32
CA SER A 332 12.26 28.46 5.30
C SER A 332 11.55 28.58 3.95
N LEU A 333 10.49 27.79 3.72
CA LEU A 333 9.70 27.85 2.49
C LEU A 333 8.92 29.17 2.41
N PRO A 334 8.62 29.68 1.19
CA PRO A 334 7.73 30.82 1.02
C PRO A 334 6.36 30.57 1.66
N GLU A 335 5.77 31.60 2.26
CA GLU A 335 4.42 31.53 2.80
C GLU A 335 3.43 31.10 1.71
N GLY A 336 2.63 30.06 1.99
CA GLY A 336 1.67 29.53 1.02
C GLY A 336 1.32 28.07 1.25
N LYS A 337 0.70 27.45 0.24
CA LYS A 337 0.20 26.06 0.29
C LYS A 337 1.30 25.04 0.62
N ALA A 338 2.48 25.24 0.05
CA ALA A 338 3.67 24.43 0.27
C ALA A 338 4.10 24.41 1.75
N GLN A 339 4.33 25.58 2.34
CA GLN A 339 4.69 25.72 3.76
C GLN A 339 3.59 25.18 4.68
N HIS A 340 2.32 25.45 4.37
CA HIS A 340 1.20 24.94 5.15
C HIS A 340 1.15 23.40 5.13
N SER A 341 1.25 22.79 3.94
CA SER A 341 1.27 21.33 3.77
C SER A 341 2.47 20.69 4.48
N GLY A 342 3.66 21.27 4.32
CA GLY A 342 4.88 20.83 5.00
C GLY A 342 4.77 20.92 6.52
N THR A 343 4.30 22.04 7.06
CA THR A 343 4.13 22.24 8.51
C THR A 343 3.16 21.24 9.12
N TRP A 344 2.00 21.06 8.47
CA TRP A 344 1.01 20.06 8.90
C TRP A 344 1.63 18.66 8.89
N ALA A 345 2.35 18.32 7.81
CA ALA A 345 2.96 17.02 7.61
C ALA A 345 4.11 16.73 8.59
N ALA A 346 4.93 17.73 8.92
CA ALA A 346 6.02 17.62 9.87
C ALA A 346 5.50 17.19 11.24
N LEU A 347 4.53 17.93 11.80
CA LEU A 347 3.98 17.60 13.12
C LEU A 347 3.15 16.31 13.10
N ASN A 348 2.50 15.98 11.98
CA ASN A 348 1.84 14.69 11.82
C ASN A 348 2.86 13.53 11.88
N GLY A 349 3.99 13.66 11.18
CA GLY A 349 5.07 12.67 11.16
C GLY A 349 5.78 12.54 12.51
N TRP A 350 6.13 13.68 13.12
CA TRP A 350 6.77 13.74 14.43
C TRP A 350 5.88 13.14 15.51
N ALA A 351 4.62 13.56 15.61
CA ALA A 351 3.67 13.01 16.58
C ALA A 351 3.46 11.50 16.42
N GLY A 352 3.65 10.99 15.19
CA GLY A 352 3.53 9.57 14.93
C GLY A 352 4.68 8.74 15.48
N LYS A 353 5.82 9.37 15.77
CA LYS A 353 7.02 8.77 16.33
C LYS A 353 7.16 9.06 17.82
N ASP A 354 6.94 10.31 18.21
CA ASP A 354 7.04 10.81 19.59
C ASP A 354 6.01 11.94 19.81
N PRO A 355 4.77 11.60 20.23
CA PRO A 355 3.73 12.58 20.47
C PRO A 355 4.04 13.50 21.66
N THR A 356 4.87 13.07 22.61
CA THR A 356 5.24 13.89 23.77
C THR A 356 6.20 14.99 23.32
N ALA A 357 7.29 14.63 22.65
CA ALA A 357 8.25 15.62 22.13
C ALA A 357 7.60 16.61 21.14
N ALA A 358 6.72 16.13 20.26
CA ALA A 358 5.98 17.00 19.35
C ALA A 358 5.06 17.98 20.09
N SER A 359 4.42 17.55 21.19
CA SER A 359 3.58 18.44 22.01
C SER A 359 4.39 19.48 22.78
N ASP A 360 5.59 19.12 23.26
CA ASP A 360 6.52 20.04 23.92
C ASP A 360 7.03 21.09 22.92
N TYR A 361 7.34 20.69 21.69
CA TYR A 361 7.68 21.63 20.62
C TYR A 361 6.54 22.62 20.34
N LEU A 362 5.30 22.14 20.18
CA LEU A 362 4.11 22.98 19.97
C LEU A 362 3.81 23.94 21.13
N ALA A 363 4.14 23.56 22.36
CA ALA A 363 3.99 24.41 23.53
C ALA A 363 4.97 25.59 23.53
N ASN A 364 6.11 25.45 22.86
CA ASN A 364 7.14 26.49 22.73
C ASN A 364 7.01 27.33 21.46
N MET A 365 6.16 26.94 20.50
CA MET A 365 5.89 27.75 19.32
C MET A 365 5.09 29.01 19.69
N PRO A 366 5.44 30.20 19.16
CA PRO A 366 4.65 31.41 19.34
C PRO A 366 3.32 31.31 18.54
N ASP A 367 2.30 32.00 19.04
CA ASP A 367 1.01 32.09 18.36
C ASP A 367 1.17 32.67 16.95
N SER A 368 0.76 31.89 15.96
CA SER A 368 0.92 32.17 14.53
C SER A 368 0.04 31.21 13.72
N GLU A 369 -0.18 31.54 12.44
CA GLU A 369 -0.86 30.63 11.49
C GLU A 369 -0.06 29.32 11.31
N MET A 370 1.27 29.39 11.33
CA MET A 370 2.13 28.21 11.29
C MET A 370 1.89 27.31 12.51
N ARG A 371 1.78 27.89 13.72
CA ARG A 371 1.42 27.12 14.94
C ARG A 371 0.03 26.50 14.82
N ASN A 372 -0.96 27.23 14.32
CA ASN A 372 -2.31 26.70 14.07
C ASN A 372 -2.29 25.49 13.10
N THR A 373 -1.45 25.58 12.07
CA THR A 373 -1.22 24.50 11.08
C THR A 373 -0.54 23.29 11.72
N ALA A 374 0.48 23.53 12.53
CA ALA A 374 1.23 22.52 13.26
C ALA A 374 0.34 21.77 14.27
N ILE A 375 -0.50 22.49 15.02
CA ILE A 375 -1.50 21.91 15.94
C ILE A 375 -2.50 21.05 15.17
N SER A 376 -2.93 21.48 13.98
CA SER A 376 -3.83 20.69 13.13
C SER A 376 -3.20 19.34 12.74
N GLY A 377 -1.95 19.35 12.26
CA GLY A 377 -1.22 18.13 11.88
C GLY A 377 -0.98 17.17 13.04
N PHE A 378 -0.60 17.73 14.19
CA PHE A 378 -0.43 16.99 15.43
C PHE A 378 -1.74 16.34 15.90
N SER A 379 -2.84 17.09 15.94
CA SER A 379 -4.15 16.59 16.38
C SER A 379 -4.67 15.47 15.48
N ASP A 380 -4.48 15.61 14.16
CA ASP A 380 -4.88 14.61 13.16
C ASP A 380 -4.11 13.28 13.34
N ARG A 381 -2.87 13.30 13.86
CA ARG A 381 -2.13 12.07 14.20
C ARG A 381 -2.49 11.54 15.58
N LEU A 382 -2.60 12.43 16.57
CA LEU A 382 -2.81 12.09 17.97
C LEU A 382 -4.16 11.40 18.19
N VAL A 383 -5.17 11.67 17.38
CA VAL A 383 -6.50 11.03 17.50
C VAL A 383 -6.45 9.50 17.51
N TRP A 384 -5.47 8.91 16.82
CA TRP A 384 -5.30 7.46 16.76
C TRP A 384 -4.70 6.87 18.04
N GLU A 385 -4.18 7.70 18.94
CA GLU A 385 -3.62 7.30 20.24
C GLU A 385 -4.45 7.83 21.41
N ASN A 386 -4.74 9.14 21.41
CA ASN A 386 -5.52 9.83 22.44
C ASN A 386 -6.52 10.83 21.80
N PRO A 387 -7.74 10.39 21.44
CA PRO A 387 -8.75 11.23 20.81
C PRO A 387 -9.16 12.47 21.63
N GLN A 388 -9.28 12.33 22.95
CA GLN A 388 -9.64 13.43 23.85
C GLN A 388 -8.60 14.55 23.80
N ALA A 389 -7.32 14.18 23.95
CA ALA A 389 -6.23 15.15 23.87
C ALA A 389 -6.14 15.78 22.48
N ALA A 390 -6.37 15.02 21.41
CA ALA A 390 -6.43 15.55 20.05
C ALA A 390 -7.54 16.62 19.89
N MET A 391 -8.72 16.42 20.47
CA MET A 391 -9.78 17.45 20.46
C MET A 391 -9.39 18.68 21.29
N THR A 392 -8.71 18.51 22.42
CA THR A 392 -8.20 19.64 23.22
C THR A 392 -7.20 20.47 22.43
N TRP A 393 -6.26 19.82 21.73
CA TRP A 393 -5.29 20.50 20.87
C TRP A 393 -5.98 21.18 19.68
N ALA A 394 -6.88 20.50 18.97
CA ALA A 394 -7.66 21.10 17.88
C ALA A 394 -8.44 22.34 18.36
N ASN A 395 -9.01 22.30 19.57
CA ASN A 395 -9.72 23.45 20.14
C ASN A 395 -8.80 24.61 20.57
N SER A 396 -7.49 24.37 20.76
CA SER A 396 -6.52 25.40 21.10
C SER A 396 -6.05 26.25 19.90
N ILE A 397 -6.46 25.87 18.69
CA ILE A 397 -6.18 26.64 17.47
C ILE A 397 -6.86 28.01 17.58
N THR A 398 -6.07 29.06 17.38
CA THR A 398 -6.52 30.45 17.57
C THR A 398 -7.37 30.94 16.39
N SER A 399 -7.03 30.53 15.16
CA SER A 399 -7.84 30.78 13.96
C SER A 399 -9.18 30.04 14.03
N ASP A 400 -10.29 30.77 13.99
CA ASP A 400 -11.64 30.22 14.11
C ASP A 400 -11.98 29.23 12.98
N GLU A 401 -11.53 29.52 11.76
CA GLU A 401 -11.73 28.67 10.59
C GLU A 401 -10.96 27.36 10.73
N MET A 402 -9.65 27.45 10.98
CA MET A 402 -8.78 26.28 11.14
C MET A 402 -9.19 25.45 12.36
N ARG A 403 -9.64 26.08 13.45
CA ARG A 403 -10.15 25.40 14.64
C ARG A 403 -11.37 24.55 14.30
N LYS A 404 -12.36 25.11 13.60
CA LYS A 404 -13.55 24.37 13.17
C LYS A 404 -13.18 23.21 12.26
N ASP A 405 -12.27 23.42 11.32
CA ASP A 405 -11.83 22.37 10.39
C ASP A 405 -11.08 21.24 11.10
N ALA A 406 -10.17 21.57 12.02
CA ALA A 406 -9.44 20.58 12.81
C ALA A 406 -10.38 19.80 13.73
N LEU A 407 -11.29 20.47 14.45
CA LEU A 407 -12.30 19.81 15.26
C LEU A 407 -13.17 18.86 14.43
N THR A 408 -13.49 19.27 13.19
CA THR A 408 -14.21 18.42 12.23
C THR A 408 -13.44 17.15 11.89
N ARG A 409 -12.19 17.29 11.44
CA ARG A 409 -11.37 16.15 11.01
C ARG A 409 -11.07 15.18 12.16
N VAL A 410 -10.72 15.71 13.33
CA VAL A 410 -10.41 14.91 14.53
C VAL A 410 -11.68 14.23 15.04
N GLY A 411 -12.81 14.94 15.10
CA GLY A 411 -14.10 14.38 15.50
C GLY A 411 -14.56 13.23 14.60
N ARG A 412 -14.48 13.39 13.28
CA ARG A 412 -14.75 12.32 12.31
C ARG A 412 -13.83 11.11 12.49
N SER A 413 -12.54 11.35 12.71
CA SER A 413 -11.55 10.29 12.90
C SER A 413 -11.81 9.51 14.20
N TRP A 414 -12.17 10.22 15.28
CA TRP A 414 -12.59 9.59 16.52
C TRP A 414 -13.89 8.79 16.32
N ALA A 415 -14.91 9.36 15.68
CA ALA A 415 -16.15 8.66 15.39
C ALA A 415 -15.91 7.37 14.61
N ARG A 416 -14.98 7.35 13.66
CA ARG A 416 -14.60 6.13 12.92
C ARG A 416 -13.90 5.09 13.81
N LYS A 417 -13.09 5.54 14.77
CA LYS A 417 -12.34 4.66 15.69
C LYS A 417 -13.22 4.09 16.80
N ASP A 418 -14.02 4.93 17.45
CA ASP A 418 -14.96 4.58 18.52
C ASP A 418 -16.16 5.54 18.51
N PRO A 419 -17.24 5.21 17.77
CA PRO A 419 -18.41 6.07 17.67
C PRO A 419 -19.10 6.33 19.01
N LYS A 420 -19.04 5.36 19.94
CA LYS A 420 -19.72 5.47 21.24
C LYS A 420 -18.96 6.42 22.15
N ALA A 421 -17.64 6.29 22.25
CA ALA A 421 -16.83 7.21 23.03
C ALA A 421 -16.88 8.63 22.46
N ALA A 422 -16.84 8.78 21.13
CA ALA A 422 -16.97 10.08 20.47
C ALA A 422 -18.32 10.74 20.78
N SER A 423 -19.43 9.99 20.73
CA SER A 423 -20.79 10.49 21.04
C SER A 423 -20.91 10.93 22.50
N ASN A 424 -20.43 10.10 23.44
CA ASN A 424 -20.43 10.46 24.87
C ASN A 424 -19.60 11.73 25.15
N TRP A 425 -18.48 11.90 24.46
CA TRP A 425 -17.65 13.09 24.60
C TRP A 425 -18.32 14.32 24.01
N ALA A 426 -18.97 14.19 22.84
CA ALA A 426 -19.71 15.28 22.22
C ALA A 426 -20.87 15.76 23.11
N ASP A 427 -21.63 14.83 23.70
CA ASP A 427 -22.74 15.14 24.61
C ASP A 427 -22.30 15.84 25.90
N SER A 428 -21.05 15.59 26.33
CA SER A 428 -20.48 16.13 27.59
C SER A 428 -19.61 17.38 27.39
N THR A 429 -19.42 17.84 26.15
CA THR A 429 -18.56 18.98 25.82
C THR A 429 -19.38 20.12 25.21
N PRO A 430 -19.66 21.19 25.98
CA PRO A 430 -20.38 22.35 25.47
C PRO A 430 -19.59 23.08 24.36
N GLY A 431 -20.29 23.55 23.32
CA GLY A 431 -19.71 24.42 22.28
C GLY A 431 -19.01 23.71 21.11
N ILE A 432 -19.15 22.38 20.99
CA ILE A 432 -18.73 21.67 19.77
C ILE A 432 -19.64 22.10 18.60
N PRO A 433 -19.10 22.29 17.37
CA PRO A 433 -19.92 22.59 16.21
C PRO A 433 -21.00 21.51 15.97
N LEU A 434 -22.25 21.93 15.72
CA LEU A 434 -23.39 21.03 15.50
C LEU A 434 -23.14 20.00 14.40
N THR A 435 -22.42 20.39 13.35
CA THR A 435 -21.99 19.49 12.26
C THR A 435 -21.22 18.26 12.76
N ILE A 436 -20.46 18.41 13.84
CA ILE A 436 -19.65 17.32 14.42
C ILE A 436 -20.49 16.41 15.28
N GLN A 437 -21.47 16.97 15.99
CA GLN A 437 -22.44 16.19 16.73
C GLN A 437 -23.27 15.31 15.78
N GLU A 438 -23.78 15.89 14.68
CA GLU A 438 -24.52 15.16 13.65
C GLU A 438 -23.70 14.03 13.01
N GLU A 439 -22.42 14.26 12.71
CA GLU A 439 -21.56 13.25 12.10
C GLU A 439 -21.21 12.09 13.04
N ILE A 440 -20.92 12.40 14.30
CA ILE A 440 -20.67 11.40 15.34
C ILE A 440 -21.93 10.54 15.55
N ASP A 441 -23.11 11.16 15.60
CA ASP A 441 -24.38 10.47 15.74
C ASP A 441 -24.72 9.61 14.52
N ASN A 442 -24.44 10.11 13.32
CA ASN A 442 -24.59 9.35 12.09
C ASN A 442 -23.68 8.12 12.06
N ALA A 443 -22.40 8.24 12.45
CA ALA A 443 -21.48 7.11 12.56
C ALA A 443 -21.97 6.05 13.55
N ARG A 444 -22.46 6.49 14.73
CA ARG A 444 -23.08 5.62 15.73
C ARG A 444 -24.32 4.90 15.20
N SER A 445 -25.16 5.58 14.43
CA SER A 445 -26.38 5.01 13.85
C SER A 445 -26.10 3.91 12.83
N LYS A 446 -25.06 4.08 12.00
CA LYS A 446 -24.62 3.07 11.02
C LYS A 446 -24.11 1.81 11.70
N GLN A 447 -23.38 1.97 12.81
CA GLN A 447 -22.88 0.84 13.60
C GLN A 447 -23.98 0.01 14.29
N ARG A 448 -25.19 0.58 14.49
CA ARG A 448 -26.35 -0.15 15.05
C ARG A 448 -27.12 -0.95 14.01
N LYS A 449 -26.91 -0.70 12.72
CA LYS A 449 -27.62 -1.33 11.60
C LYS A 449 -26.86 -2.48 10.96
N ASN A 450 -25.58 -2.62 11.28
CA ASN A 450 -24.72 -3.76 10.97
C ASN A 450 -24.57 -4.62 12.23
#